data_AF-A0A7W9ENY1-F1
#
_entry.id   AF-A0A7W9ENY1-F1
#
_cell.length_a   1.000
_cell.length_b   1.000
_cell.length_c   1.000
_cell.angle_alpha   90.00
_cell.angle_beta   90.00
_cell.angle_gamma   90.00
#
_symmetry.space_group_name_H-M   'P 1'
#
loop_
_entity.id
_entity.type
_entity.pdbx_description
1 polymer ?
#
loop_
_entity_poly.entity_id
_entity_poly.type
_entity_poly.pdbx_seq_one_letter_code
_entity_poly.pdbx_strand_id
1 'polypeptide(L)'
;MNRTTAILAAALVLPLSACGSNSLFQRDRPDEMAVSRQAPLVVPPDFSLVPPAPGAARTGTDSTAEQTLQALFGGPSQRSATETQILDEAKGATADAGIRSEVGSPDTNVVDKGTATRDILAAPEGDGRDASASVPGT
;
A
#
# COMPACT_ATOMS: atom_id res chain seq x y z
N MET A 1 -16.48 -24.24 90.66
CA MET A 1 -16.59 -23.89 89.22
C MET A 1 -15.21 -24.00 88.59
N ASN A 2 -15.08 -24.86 87.58
CA ASN A 2 -13.79 -25.39 87.15
C ASN A 2 -13.17 -24.43 86.13
N ARG A 3 -12.08 -23.76 86.50
CA ARG A 3 -11.44 -22.70 85.68
C ARG A 3 -11.13 -23.13 84.24
N THR A 4 -10.87 -24.42 84.04
CA THR A 4 -10.59 -25.04 82.74
C THR A 4 -11.81 -25.06 81.81
N THR A 5 -13.02 -25.25 82.32
CA THR A 5 -14.24 -25.26 81.48
C THR A 5 -14.62 -23.85 81.04
N ALA A 6 -14.33 -22.84 81.86
CA ALA A 6 -14.54 -21.44 81.50
C ALA A 6 -13.60 -20.97 80.36
N ILE A 7 -12.33 -21.41 80.39
CA ILE A 7 -11.35 -21.07 79.34
C ILE A 7 -11.73 -21.72 78.01
N LEU A 8 -12.15 -22.99 78.03
CA LEU A 8 -12.55 -23.71 76.82
C LEU A 8 -13.81 -23.09 76.19
N ALA A 9 -14.78 -22.69 77.01
CA ALA A 9 -15.99 -22.03 76.55
C ALA A 9 -15.69 -20.64 75.94
N ALA A 10 -14.78 -19.86 76.54
CA ALA A 10 -14.41 -18.55 76.01
C ALA A 10 -13.69 -18.66 74.65
N ALA A 11 -12.79 -19.63 74.48
CA ALA A 11 -12.06 -19.85 73.23
C ALA A 11 -12.98 -20.21 72.05
N LEU A 12 -14.08 -20.90 72.30
CA LEU A 12 -15.01 -21.33 71.24
C LEU A 12 -15.94 -20.20 70.75
N VAL A 13 -16.23 -19.21 71.59
CA VAL A 13 -17.21 -18.15 71.29
C VAL A 13 -16.56 -16.91 70.66
N LEU A 14 -15.28 -16.65 70.94
CA LEU A 14 -14.52 -15.53 70.37
C LEU A 14 -14.50 -15.44 68.82
N PRO A 15 -14.37 -16.54 68.04
CA PRO A 15 -14.33 -16.44 66.58
C PRO A 15 -15.69 -16.19 65.91
N LEU A 16 -16.83 -16.35 66.63
CA LEU A 16 -18.16 -16.10 66.04
C LEU A 16 -18.38 -14.60 65.73
N SER A 17 -17.73 -13.70 66.47
CA SER A 17 -17.81 -12.25 66.25
C SER A 17 -17.12 -11.78 64.96
N ALA A 18 -16.26 -12.61 64.36
CA ALA A 18 -15.56 -12.27 63.12
C ALA A 18 -16.39 -12.51 61.85
N CYS A 19 -17.44 -13.33 61.92
CA CYS A 19 -18.29 -13.65 60.77
C CYS A 19 -19.39 -12.59 60.49
N GLY A 20 -19.48 -11.55 61.34
CA GLY A 20 -20.45 -10.45 61.20
C GLY A 20 -19.94 -9.27 60.37
N SER A 21 -18.74 -9.33 59.79
CA SER A 21 -18.24 -8.22 58.98
C SER A 21 -19.00 -8.16 57.64
N ASN A 22 -19.88 -7.18 57.51
CA ASN A 22 -20.73 -6.95 56.33
C ASN A 22 -19.94 -6.43 55.10
N SER A 23 -18.60 -6.55 55.12
CA SER A 23 -17.67 -5.97 54.14
C SER A 23 -17.78 -6.58 52.73
N LEU A 24 -18.37 -7.77 52.61
CA LEU A 24 -18.66 -8.41 51.32
C LEU A 24 -19.85 -7.77 50.59
N PHE A 25 -20.77 -7.15 51.34
CA PHE A 25 -21.94 -6.45 50.79
C PHE A 25 -21.72 -4.93 50.66
N GLN A 26 -20.70 -4.39 51.33
CA GLN A 26 -20.26 -2.99 51.25
C GLN A 26 -19.12 -2.78 50.23
N ARG A 27 -19.09 -3.58 49.15
CA ARG A 27 -18.17 -3.33 48.04
C ARG A 27 -18.76 -2.23 47.16
N ASP A 28 -17.98 -1.21 46.84
CA ASP A 28 -18.29 -0.29 45.75
C ASP A 28 -18.41 -1.13 44.46
N ARG A 29 -19.63 -1.54 44.14
CA ARG A 29 -19.96 -2.19 42.87
C ARG A 29 -19.74 -1.12 41.80
N PRO A 30 -18.93 -1.37 40.76
CA PRO A 30 -18.76 -0.41 39.68
C PRO A 30 -20.14 -0.13 39.06
N ASP A 31 -20.53 1.13 39.05
CA ASP A 31 -21.84 1.57 38.57
C ASP A 31 -21.90 1.42 37.04
N GLU A 32 -22.49 0.31 36.58
CA GLU A 32 -22.73 0.01 35.17
C GLU A 32 -23.71 0.99 34.48
N MET A 33 -24.36 1.88 35.24
CA MET A 33 -25.21 2.96 34.72
C MET A 33 -24.54 4.34 34.82
N ALA A 34 -23.26 4.41 35.17
CA ALA A 34 -22.49 5.66 35.16
C ALA A 34 -22.28 6.14 33.72
N VAL A 35 -23.19 6.99 33.25
CA VAL A 35 -23.12 7.61 31.92
C VAL A 35 -21.95 8.59 31.89
N SER A 36 -20.87 8.21 31.20
CA SER A 36 -19.78 9.13 30.87
C SER A 36 -20.27 10.21 29.89
N ARG A 37 -19.68 11.41 29.98
CA ARG A 37 -20.08 12.54 29.12
C ARG A 37 -19.79 12.20 27.65
N GLN A 38 -20.85 12.12 26.85
CA GLN A 38 -20.73 11.94 25.41
C GLN A 38 -19.94 13.09 24.78
N ALA A 39 -19.06 12.77 23.84
CA ALA A 39 -18.32 13.77 23.07
C ALA A 39 -19.29 14.75 22.40
N PRO A 40 -18.97 16.05 22.31
CA PRO A 40 -19.82 17.02 21.63
C PRO A 40 -20.08 16.58 20.19
N LEU A 41 -21.35 16.61 19.78
CA LEU A 41 -21.73 16.36 18.39
C LEU A 41 -21.22 17.51 17.53
N VAL A 42 -20.09 17.30 16.84
CA VAL A 42 -19.61 18.22 15.81
C VAL A 42 -20.48 18.03 14.58
N VAL A 43 -21.34 19.01 14.31
CA VAL A 43 -22.09 19.07 13.06
C VAL A 43 -21.05 19.31 11.94
N PRO A 44 -20.91 18.39 10.97
CA PRO A 44 -20.02 18.60 9.84
C PRO A 44 -20.41 19.87 9.09
N PRO A 45 -19.45 20.57 8.43
CA PRO A 45 -19.80 21.73 7.62
C PRO A 45 -20.82 21.32 6.55
N ASP A 46 -21.84 22.15 6.37
CA ASP A 46 -22.88 21.93 5.37
C ASP A 46 -22.25 22.07 3.98
N PHE A 47 -21.95 20.93 3.35
CA PHE A 47 -21.41 20.90 2.00
C PHE A 47 -22.56 21.09 1.00
N SER A 48 -22.75 22.33 0.55
CA SER A 48 -23.65 22.68 -0.56
C SER A 48 -23.07 22.23 -1.91
N LEU A 49 -22.72 20.94 -2.02
CA LEU A 49 -22.28 20.37 -3.30
C LEU A 49 -23.47 20.35 -4.23
N VAL A 50 -23.36 21.08 -5.34
CA VAL A 50 -24.30 20.98 -6.45
C VAL A 50 -24.16 19.58 -7.06
N PRO A 51 -25.21 18.74 -7.05
CA PRO A 51 -25.15 17.44 -7.71
C PRO A 51 -24.80 17.63 -9.19
N PRO A 52 -23.92 16.80 -9.77
CA PRO A 52 -23.62 16.88 -11.19
C PRO A 52 -24.90 16.70 -12.00
N ALA A 53 -25.07 17.51 -13.05
CA ALA A 53 -26.27 17.46 -13.88
C ALA A 53 -26.46 16.03 -14.45
N PRO A 54 -27.70 15.52 -14.54
CA PRO A 54 -27.97 14.22 -15.16
C PRO A 54 -27.39 14.18 -16.58
N GLY A 55 -26.45 13.26 -16.84
CA GLY A 55 -25.75 13.14 -18.13
C GLY A 55 -24.46 13.94 -18.26
N ALA A 56 -24.04 14.69 -17.24
CA ALA A 56 -22.70 15.27 -17.19
C ALA A 56 -21.64 14.16 -17.19
N ALA A 57 -20.51 14.40 -17.84
CA ALA A 57 -19.38 13.48 -17.86
C ALA A 57 -18.98 13.12 -16.42
N ARG A 58 -18.82 11.81 -16.14
CA ARG A 58 -18.35 11.36 -14.83
C ARG A 58 -16.98 11.98 -14.56
N THR A 59 -16.85 12.66 -13.42
CA THR A 59 -15.53 13.09 -12.91
C THR A 59 -14.78 11.85 -12.45
N GLY A 60 -13.73 11.47 -13.18
CA GLY A 60 -12.93 10.26 -12.91
C GLY A 60 -13.32 9.10 -13.81
N THR A 61 -12.82 9.11 -15.05
CA THR A 61 -12.84 7.95 -15.97
C THR A 61 -11.77 6.93 -15.64
N ASP A 62 -10.71 7.34 -14.92
CA ASP A 62 -9.54 6.50 -14.65
C ASP A 62 -9.79 5.68 -13.39
N SER A 63 -9.49 4.38 -13.47
CA SER A 63 -9.61 3.49 -12.32
C SER A 63 -8.66 3.92 -11.19
N THR A 64 -9.03 3.64 -9.94
CA THR A 64 -8.17 3.94 -8.77
C THR A 64 -6.80 3.28 -8.90
N ALA A 65 -6.72 2.13 -9.58
CA ALA A 65 -5.47 1.44 -9.88
C ALA A 65 -4.59 2.23 -10.85
N GLU A 66 -5.14 2.72 -11.96
CA GLU A 66 -4.41 3.55 -12.93
C GLU A 66 -3.92 4.87 -12.31
N GLN A 67 -4.75 5.52 -11.49
CA GLN A 67 -4.35 6.73 -10.77
C GLN A 67 -3.21 6.47 -9.77
N THR A 68 -3.23 5.32 -9.08
CA THR A 68 -2.14 4.92 -8.18
C THR A 68 -0.85 4.66 -8.95
N LEU A 69 -0.92 3.93 -10.06
CA LEU A 69 0.24 3.69 -10.93
C LEU A 69 0.81 5.00 -11.50
N GLN A 70 -0.05 5.91 -11.93
CA GLN A 70 0.33 7.25 -12.39
C GLN A 70 1.03 8.06 -11.29
N ALA A 71 0.52 8.01 -10.05
CA ALA A 71 1.13 8.70 -8.91
C ALA A 71 2.48 8.10 -8.49
N LEU A 72 2.62 6.78 -8.56
CA LEU A 72 3.85 6.08 -8.20
C LEU A 72 4.95 6.18 -9.27
N PHE A 73 4.56 6.11 -10.56
CA PHE A 73 5.52 6.01 -11.67
C PHE A 73 5.57 7.25 -12.56
N GLY A 74 4.76 8.28 -12.29
CA GLY A 74 4.80 9.56 -13.02
C GLY A 74 4.18 9.54 -14.41
N GLY A 75 3.56 8.43 -14.81
CA GLY A 75 2.90 8.29 -16.10
C GLY A 75 3.83 8.10 -17.29
N PRO A 76 3.27 8.14 -18.52
CA PRO A 76 4.06 7.95 -19.72
C PRO A 76 5.05 9.12 -19.86
N SER A 77 6.35 8.83 -19.76
CA SER A 77 7.40 9.78 -20.08
C SER A 77 7.40 10.07 -21.57
N GLN A 78 7.60 11.34 -21.96
CA GLN A 78 7.76 11.72 -23.36
C GLN A 78 8.94 10.95 -23.96
N ARG A 79 8.70 10.20 -25.04
CA ARG A 79 9.74 9.48 -25.78
C ARG A 79 10.36 10.40 -26.82
N SER A 80 11.64 10.19 -27.13
CA SER A 80 12.30 10.99 -28.16
C SER A 80 11.74 10.67 -29.54
N ALA A 81 11.78 11.64 -30.47
CA ALA A 81 11.35 11.41 -31.85
C ALA A 81 12.17 10.29 -32.51
N THR A 82 13.48 10.27 -32.25
CA THR A 82 14.39 9.24 -32.76
C THR A 82 14.07 7.84 -32.23
N GLU A 83 13.78 7.71 -30.93
CA GLU A 83 13.35 6.42 -30.34
C GLU A 83 12.08 5.90 -31.00
N THR A 84 11.11 6.78 -31.23
CA THR A 84 9.86 6.41 -31.89
C THR A 84 10.12 5.95 -33.33
N GLN A 85 10.96 6.68 -34.07
CA GLN A 85 11.32 6.33 -35.45
C GLN A 85 12.04 4.98 -35.54
N ILE A 86 13.00 4.72 -34.63
CA ILE A 86 13.70 3.43 -34.56
C ILE A 86 12.71 2.31 -34.24
N LEU A 87 11.78 2.53 -33.32
CA LEU A 87 10.77 1.54 -32.95
C LEU A 87 9.81 1.24 -34.10
N ASP A 88 9.43 2.24 -34.88
CA ASP A 88 8.59 2.09 -36.06
C ASP A 88 9.31 1.32 -37.17
N GLU A 89 10.59 1.63 -37.42
CA GLU A 89 11.43 0.90 -38.38
C GLU A 89 11.63 -0.56 -37.95
N ALA A 90 11.83 -0.79 -36.64
CA ALA A 90 11.90 -2.12 -36.03
C ALA A 90 10.53 -2.83 -35.94
N LYS A 91 9.44 -2.20 -36.40
CA LYS A 91 8.07 -2.70 -36.32
C LYS A 91 7.66 -3.13 -34.91
N GLY A 92 8.08 -2.37 -33.89
CA GLY A 92 7.87 -2.69 -32.48
C GLY A 92 6.40 -2.92 -32.11
N ALA A 93 5.46 -2.27 -32.79
CA ALA A 93 4.02 -2.47 -32.60
C ALA A 93 3.52 -3.88 -32.98
N THR A 94 4.30 -4.64 -33.75
CA THR A 94 3.97 -6.01 -34.21
C THR A 94 4.80 -7.09 -33.52
N ALA A 95 5.51 -6.75 -32.44
CA ALA A 95 6.32 -7.71 -31.69
C ALA A 95 5.44 -8.83 -31.11
N ASP A 96 5.89 -10.07 -31.24
CA ASP A 96 5.22 -11.22 -30.63
C ASP A 96 5.27 -11.13 -29.10
N ALA A 97 4.15 -11.40 -28.43
CA ALA A 97 4.04 -11.33 -26.97
C ALA A 97 5.04 -12.24 -26.25
N GLY A 98 5.46 -13.35 -26.88
CA GLY A 98 6.43 -14.31 -26.36
C GLY A 98 7.89 -14.01 -26.73
N ILE A 99 8.18 -12.97 -27.52
CA ILE A 99 9.50 -12.77 -28.13
C ILE A 99 10.64 -12.71 -27.10
N ARG A 100 10.38 -12.21 -25.88
CA ARG A 100 11.39 -12.14 -24.81
C ARG A 100 11.79 -13.50 -24.27
N SER A 101 10.87 -14.46 -24.29
CA SER A 101 11.15 -15.86 -23.93
C SER A 101 11.87 -16.58 -25.07
N GLU A 102 11.47 -16.29 -26.31
CA GLU A 102 12.06 -16.89 -27.52
C GLU A 102 13.52 -16.44 -27.73
N VAL A 103 13.80 -15.14 -27.62
CA VAL A 103 15.17 -14.60 -27.80
C VAL A 103 16.17 -15.21 -26.81
N GLY A 104 15.71 -15.62 -25.62
CA GLY A 104 16.54 -16.29 -24.62
C GLY A 104 16.59 -17.82 -24.74
N SER A 105 15.87 -18.40 -25.69
CA SER A 105 15.84 -19.85 -25.90
C SER A 105 17.20 -20.38 -26.39
N PRO A 106 17.68 -21.54 -25.92
CA PRO A 106 18.89 -22.19 -26.42
C PRO A 106 18.84 -22.51 -27.92
N ASP A 107 17.63 -22.68 -28.47
CA ASP A 107 17.41 -23.01 -29.88
C ASP A 107 17.46 -21.78 -30.80
N THR A 108 17.56 -20.58 -30.24
CA THR A 108 17.65 -19.34 -31.01
C THR A 108 19.02 -19.22 -31.69
N ASN A 109 19.01 -19.07 -33.01
CA ASN A 109 20.23 -18.93 -33.80
C ASN A 109 20.97 -17.63 -33.45
N VAL A 110 22.11 -17.74 -32.78
CA VAL A 110 22.99 -16.60 -32.49
C VAL A 110 24.10 -16.56 -33.53
N VAL A 111 24.24 -15.43 -34.22
CA VAL A 111 25.36 -15.17 -35.13
C VAL A 111 26.41 -14.36 -34.40
N ASP A 112 27.60 -14.92 -34.22
CA ASP A 112 28.74 -14.16 -33.70
C ASP A 112 29.21 -13.15 -34.76
N LYS A 113 29.03 -11.86 -34.44
CA LYS A 113 29.46 -10.74 -35.30
C LYS A 113 30.90 -10.29 -34.99
N GLY A 114 31.59 -10.97 -34.07
CA GLY A 114 33.00 -10.84 -33.82
C GLY A 114 33.44 -9.46 -33.32
N THR A 115 34.67 -9.09 -33.65
CA THR A 115 35.29 -7.83 -33.21
C THR A 115 34.59 -6.61 -33.80
N ALA A 116 33.95 -6.72 -34.97
CA ALA A 116 33.31 -5.58 -35.64
C ALA A 116 32.25 -4.89 -34.77
N THR A 117 31.36 -5.66 -34.12
CA THR A 117 30.34 -5.08 -33.23
C THR A 117 30.99 -4.47 -31.98
N ARG A 118 32.05 -5.10 -31.46
CA ARG A 118 32.78 -4.60 -30.28
C ARG A 118 33.50 -3.28 -30.57
N ASP A 119 34.09 -3.18 -31.76
CA ASP A 119 34.79 -1.98 -32.22
C ASP A 119 33.80 -0.84 -32.46
N ILE A 120 32.60 -1.12 -33.00
CA ILE A 120 31.52 -0.13 -33.15
C ILE A 120 31.03 0.37 -31.78
N LEU A 121 30.84 -0.53 -30.80
CA LEU A 121 30.39 -0.17 -29.45
C LEU A 121 31.41 0.69 -28.68
N ALA A 122 32.70 0.45 -28.92
CA ALA A 122 33.78 1.19 -28.27
C ALA A 122 34.17 2.47 -29.05
N ALA A 123 33.62 2.69 -30.24
CA ALA A 123 33.93 3.84 -31.05
C ALA A 123 33.41 5.14 -30.39
N PRO A 124 34.20 6.22 -30.38
CA PRO A 124 33.71 7.54 -30.01
C PRO A 124 32.54 7.96 -30.89
N GLU A 125 31.61 8.73 -30.31
CA GLU A 125 30.46 9.26 -31.04
C GLU A 125 30.93 10.16 -32.20
N GLY A 126 30.46 9.86 -33.41
CA GLY A 126 30.80 10.62 -34.61
C GLY A 126 30.29 9.94 -35.87
N ASP A 127 30.22 10.69 -36.97
CA ASP A 127 29.80 10.14 -38.25
C ASP A 127 30.84 9.14 -38.77
N GLY A 128 30.40 7.90 -38.95
CA GLY A 128 31.19 6.85 -39.56
C GLY A 128 31.23 6.99 -41.08
N ARG A 129 32.19 6.32 -41.72
CA ARG A 129 32.27 6.25 -43.19
C ARG A 129 31.06 5.53 -43.82
N ASP A 130 30.45 4.63 -43.05
CA ASP A 130 29.38 3.73 -43.51
C ASP A 130 28.02 4.00 -42.84
N ALA A 131 27.95 4.88 -41.84
CA ALA A 131 26.71 5.21 -41.14
C ALA A 131 26.75 6.61 -40.50
N SER A 132 25.75 7.43 -40.81
CA SER A 132 25.46 8.72 -40.17
C SER A 132 23.98 8.75 -39.77
N ALA A 133 23.67 9.25 -38.59
CA ALA A 133 22.29 9.43 -38.14
C ALA A 133 22.02 10.94 -37.93
N SER A 134 21.10 11.50 -38.72
CA SER A 134 20.62 12.87 -38.55
C SER A 134 19.19 12.85 -38.04
N VAL A 135 18.89 13.62 -36.99
CA VAL A 135 17.50 13.82 -36.55
C VAL A 135 16.80 14.73 -37.56
N PRO A 136 15.76 14.27 -38.28
CA PRO A 136 15.04 15.13 -39.20
C PRO A 136 14.24 16.17 -38.40
N GLY A 137 14.64 17.45 -38.49
CA GLY A 137 13.86 18.59 -38.02
C GLY A 137 13.93 18.87 -36.52
N THR A 138 14.80 19.81 -36.14
CA THR A 138 14.36 20.95 -35.32
C THR A 138 14.04 22.11 -36.23
#